data_AF-A0A8J6M6U8-F1
#
_entry.id   AF-A0A8J6M6U8-F1
#
_cell.length_a   1.000
_cell.length_b   1.000
_cell.length_c   1.000
_cell.angle_alpha   90.00
_cell.angle_beta   90.00
_cell.angle_gamma   90.00
#
_symmetry.space_group_name_H-M   'P 1'
#
loop_
_entity.id
_entity.type
_entity.pdbx_description
1 polymer ?
#
loop_
_entity_poly.entity_id
_entity_poly.type
_entity_poly.pdbx_seq_one_letter_code
_entity_poly.pdbx_strand_id
1 'polypeptide(L)'
;MIRFGKLFSPKCIVIENVPNLLKAKTENGDKVIDIIVSELEMIGYHVDYDILEATSFGVPQIRKRLVVVASKSKLNQPFPLPTHTCEGQNTSLLKTPTSI
;
A
#
# COMPACT_ATOMS: atom_id res chain seq x y z
N MET A 1 9.70 4.95 -11.82
CA MET A 1 8.24 5.08 -11.69
C MET A 1 7.73 6.49 -12.03
N ILE A 2 8.16 7.54 -11.33
CA ILE A 2 7.68 8.93 -11.58
C ILE A 2 7.86 9.38 -13.04
N ARG A 3 9.00 9.05 -13.67
CA ARG A 3 9.23 9.32 -15.11
C ARG A 3 8.17 8.70 -16.01
N PHE A 4 7.74 7.47 -15.72
CA PHE A 4 6.67 6.80 -16.47
C PHE A 4 5.30 7.41 -16.17
N GLY A 5 5.06 7.84 -14.92
CA GLY A 5 3.87 8.62 -14.56
C GLY A 5 3.76 9.94 -15.34
N LYS A 6 4.90 10.63 -15.54
CA LYS A 6 4.99 11.83 -16.38
C LYS A 6 4.74 11.53 -17.86
N LEU A 7 5.33 10.45 -18.38
CA LEU A 7 5.25 10.11 -19.81
C LEU A 7 3.88 9.59 -20.24
N PHE A 8 3.30 8.68 -19.47
CA PHE A 8 2.06 7.98 -19.85
C PHE A 8 0.81 8.60 -19.24
N SER A 9 0.95 9.42 -18.18
CA SER A 9 -0.16 10.06 -17.47
C SER A 9 -1.37 9.13 -17.21
N PRO A 10 -1.17 7.94 -16.59
CA PRO A 10 -2.27 7.01 -16.32
C PRO A 10 -3.30 7.61 -15.35
N LYS A 11 -4.49 7.01 -15.29
CA LYS A 11 -5.53 7.41 -14.32
C LYS A 11 -5.10 7.14 -12.88
N CYS A 12 -4.34 6.06 -12.66
CA CYS A 12 -3.87 5.64 -11.35
C CYS A 12 -2.46 5.03 -11.47
N ILE A 13 -1.65 5.22 -10.44
CA ILE A 13 -0.32 4.65 -10.24
C ILE A 13 -0.30 3.97 -8.87
N VAL A 14 0.19 2.74 -8.81
CA VAL A 14 0.42 2.03 -7.55
C VAL A 14 1.91 1.73 -7.43
N ILE A 15 2.51 2.08 -6.28
CA ILE A 15 3.90 1.78 -5.96
C ILE A 15 3.92 0.91 -4.70
N GLU A 16 4.60 -0.23 -4.78
CA GLU A 16 4.82 -1.13 -3.65
C GLU A 16 6.28 -1.07 -3.21
N ASN A 17 6.52 -0.95 -1.91
CA ASN A 17 7.85 -1.10 -1.35
C ASN A 17 7.85 -1.68 0.07
N VAL A 18 9.02 -2.01 0.61
CA VAL A 18 9.18 -2.40 2.02
C VAL A 18 8.85 -1.22 2.96
N PRO A 19 8.31 -1.50 4.17
CA PRO A 19 7.93 -0.46 5.14
C PRO A 19 9.07 0.49 5.53
N ASN A 20 10.32 0.02 5.45
CA ASN A 20 11.49 0.80 5.77
C ASN A 20 11.64 2.07 4.91
N LEU A 21 11.00 2.14 3.73
CA LEU A 21 11.01 3.34 2.90
C LEU A 21 10.42 4.57 3.64
N LEU A 22 9.44 4.39 4.53
CA LEU A 22 8.89 5.49 5.35
C LEU A 22 9.94 6.14 6.25
N LYS A 23 10.98 5.39 6.62
CA LYS A 23 12.08 5.86 7.48
C LYS A 23 13.33 6.23 6.67
N ALA A 24 13.37 5.90 5.39
CA ALA A 24 14.50 6.20 4.53
C ALA A 24 14.63 7.71 4.35
N LYS A 25 15.86 8.20 4.46
CA LYS A 25 16.21 9.61 4.30
C LYS A 25 17.27 9.78 3.23
N THR A 26 17.25 10.91 2.56
CA THR A 26 18.34 11.35 1.68
C THR A 26 19.55 11.76 2.53
N GLU A 27 20.69 12.02 1.87
CA GLU A 27 21.88 12.58 2.52
C GLU A 27 21.59 13.93 3.22
N ASN A 28 20.62 14.68 2.70
CA ASN A 28 20.17 15.96 3.25
C ASN A 28 19.16 15.81 4.40
N GLY A 29 18.75 14.58 4.73
CA GLY A 29 17.84 14.28 5.84
C GLY A 29 16.35 14.26 5.49
N ASP A 30 15.99 14.56 4.24
CA ASP A 30 14.60 14.55 3.76
C ASP A 30 14.07 13.11 3.66
N LYS A 31 12.82 12.89 4.08
CA LYS A 31 12.21 11.57 3.95
C LYS A 31 11.94 11.26 2.48
N VAL A 32 12.36 10.07 2.05
CA VAL A 32 12.17 9.63 0.66
C VAL A 32 10.69 9.56 0.28
N ILE A 33 9.81 9.16 1.21
CA ILE A 33 8.37 9.11 0.95
C ILE A 33 7.78 10.50 0.67
N ASP A 34 8.23 11.53 1.38
CA ASP A 34 7.73 12.90 1.20
C ASP A 34 8.13 13.43 -0.19
N ILE A 35 9.34 13.08 -0.67
CA ILE A 35 9.79 13.40 -2.03
C ILE A 35 8.92 12.68 -3.08
N ILE A 36 8.62 11.40 -2.87
CA ILE A 36 7.77 10.63 -3.81
C ILE A 36 6.36 11.24 -3.89
N VAL A 37 5.78 11.59 -2.74
CA VAL A 37 4.46 12.24 -2.66
C VAL A 37 4.49 13.57 -3.40
N SER A 38 5.47 14.44 -3.09
CA SER A 38 5.53 15.77 -3.73
C SER A 38 5.72 15.68 -5.24
N GLU A 39 6.57 14.76 -5.72
CA GLU A 39 6.79 14.57 -7.16
C GLU A 39 5.54 14.09 -7.90
N LEU A 40 4.73 13.23 -7.26
CA LEU A 40 3.47 12.74 -7.83
C LEU A 40 2.37 13.82 -7.79
N GLU A 41 2.31 14.60 -6.71
CA GLU A 41 1.40 15.75 -6.58
C GLU A 41 1.72 16.85 -7.61
N MET A 42 3.01 17.14 -7.83
CA MET A 42 3.47 18.10 -8.84
C MET A 42 3.03 17.73 -10.26
N ILE A 43 2.80 16.44 -10.55
CA ILE A 43 2.32 15.97 -11.86
C ILE A 43 0.80 15.73 -11.87
N GLY A 44 0.08 16.28 -10.89
CA GLY A 44 -1.37 16.37 -10.83
C GLY A 44 -2.06 15.07 -10.39
N TYR A 45 -1.51 14.38 -9.38
CA TYR A 45 -2.18 13.25 -8.74
C TYR A 45 -2.48 13.57 -7.28
N HIS A 46 -3.56 13.00 -6.77
CA HIS A 46 -3.81 12.85 -5.35
C HIS A 46 -3.12 11.58 -4.86
N VAL A 47 -2.38 11.65 -3.76
CA VAL A 47 -1.53 10.56 -3.29
C VAL A 47 -1.92 10.16 -1.87
N ASP A 48 -2.11 8.87 -1.66
CA ASP A 48 -2.34 8.25 -0.37
C ASP A 48 -1.36 7.08 -0.20
N TYR A 49 -0.92 6.79 1.02
CA TYR A 49 -0.07 5.64 1.29
C TYR A 49 -0.36 5.00 2.64
N ASP A 50 -0.19 3.68 2.73
CA ASP A 50 -0.36 2.93 3.97
C ASP A 50 0.51 1.66 3.99
N ILE A 51 0.72 1.06 5.17
CA ILE A 51 1.33 -0.24 5.34
C ILE A 51 0.25 -1.31 5.40
N LEU A 52 0.22 -2.18 4.40
CA LEU A 52 -0.65 -3.35 4.38
C LEU A 52 0.13 -4.59 4.84
N GLU A 53 -0.49 -5.41 5.69
CA GLU A 53 0.05 -6.70 6.12
C GLU A 53 -0.74 -7.85 5.49
N ALA A 54 -0.05 -8.77 4.81
CA ALA A 54 -0.70 -9.86 4.07
C ALA A 54 -1.54 -10.80 4.95
N THR A 55 -1.16 -10.96 6.23
CA THR A 55 -1.93 -11.76 7.21
C THR A 55 -3.33 -11.22 7.45
N SER A 56 -3.50 -9.89 7.41
CA SER A 56 -4.79 -9.21 7.50
C SER A 56 -5.72 -9.51 6.32
N PHE A 57 -5.20 -10.15 5.27
CA PHE A 57 -5.92 -10.50 4.04
C PHE A 57 -5.88 -12.02 3.75
N GLY A 58 -5.69 -12.85 4.78
CA GLY A 58 -5.83 -14.30 4.69
C GLY A 58 -4.61 -15.04 4.13
N VAL A 59 -3.49 -14.33 3.92
CA VAL A 59 -2.23 -14.97 3.52
C VAL A 59 -1.47 -15.39 4.78
N PRO A 60 -1.12 -16.67 4.97
CA PRO A 60 -0.38 -17.14 6.15
C PRO A 60 1.11 -16.74 6.08
N GLN A 61 1.38 -15.44 5.93
CA GLN A 61 2.71 -14.87 5.76
C GLN A 61 2.77 -13.47 6.38
N ILE A 62 3.70 -13.27 7.33
CA ILE A 62 4.02 -11.95 7.88
C ILE A 62 4.79 -11.15 6.82
N ARG A 63 4.05 -10.46 5.96
CA ARG A 63 4.59 -9.61 4.90
C ARG A 63 3.93 -8.25 4.94
N LYS A 64 4.64 -7.27 5.48
CA LYS A 64 4.26 -5.86 5.47
C LYS A 64 4.80 -5.19 4.21
N ARG A 65 3.98 -4.37 3.56
CA ARG A 65 4.36 -3.53 2.41
C ARG A 65 3.78 -2.14 2.54
N LEU A 66 4.62 -1.15 2.29
CA LEU A 66 4.18 0.21 1.99
C LEU A 66 3.55 0.19 0.59
N VAL A 67 2.30 0.58 0.51
CA VAL A 67 1.58 0.75 -0.74
C VAL A 67 1.25 2.22 -0.88
N VAL A 68 1.70 2.83 -1.99
CA VAL A 68 1.36 4.20 -2.38
C VAL A 68 0.38 4.12 -3.55
N VAL A 69 -0.75 4.80 -3.43
CA VAL A 69 -1.76 4.94 -4.48
C VAL A 69 -1.81 6.40 -4.89
N ALA A 70 -1.58 6.67 -6.18
CA ALA A 70 -1.68 8.00 -6.75
C ALA A 70 -2.73 8.01 -7.87
N SER A 71 -3.73 8.87 -7.77
CA SER A 71 -4.89 8.91 -8.68
C SER A 71 -5.15 10.32 -9.20
N LYS A 72 -5.58 10.44 -10.47
CA LYS A 72 -6.00 11.72 -11.07
C LYS A 72 -7.24 12.31 -10.40
N SER A 73 -8.06 11.47 -9.75
CA SER A 73 -9.19 11.89 -8.94
C SER A 73 -8.97 11.51 -7.48
N LYS A 74 -9.39 12.37 -6.55
CA LYS A 74 -9.34 12.07 -5.12
C LYS A 74 -10.15 10.81 -4.81
N LEU A 75 -9.53 9.86 -4.11
CA LEU A 75 -10.17 8.60 -3.72
C LEU A 75 -10.68 8.72 -2.28
N ASN A 76 -11.84 8.13 -2.01
CA ASN A 76 -12.34 7.93 -0.65
C ASN A 76 -11.95 6.52 -0.22
N GLN A 77 -11.18 6.38 0.86
CA GLN A 77 -10.70 5.09 1.38
C GLN A 77 -9.96 4.25 0.33
N PRO A 78 -8.75 4.67 -0.10
CA PRO A 78 -8.00 4.00 -1.16
C PRO A 78 -7.46 2.61 -0.77
N PHE A 79 -7.48 2.25 0.52
CA PHE A 79 -6.98 0.98 1.02
C PHE A 79 -8.12 0.08 1.52
N PRO A 80 -8.05 -1.24 1.28
CA PRO A 80 -9.06 -2.17 1.75
C PRO A 80 -8.97 -2.34 3.28
N LEU A 81 -10.13 -2.56 3.90
CA LEU A 81 -10.18 -2.96 5.31
C LEU A 81 -9.67 -4.40 5.47
N PRO A 82 -8.98 -4.72 6.59
CA PRO A 82 -8.62 -6.08 6.95
C PRO A 82 -9.81 -7.04 6.86
N THR A 83 -9.60 -8.22 6.29
CA THR A 83 -10.64 -9.27 6.16
C THR A 83 -10.40 -10.46 7.09
N HIS A 84 -9.18 -10.62 7.58
CA HIS A 84 -8.76 -11.70 8.46
C HIS A 84 -8.02 -11.12 9.68
N THR A 85 -8.08 -11.82 10.80
CA THR A 85 -7.34 -11.47 12.02
C THR A 85 -6.39 -12.60 12.38
N CYS A 86 -5.24 -12.25 12.96
CA CYS A 86 -4.26 -13.22 13.48
C CYS A 86 -4.54 -13.64 14.93
N GLU A 87 -5.62 -13.15 15.54
CA GLU A 87 -5.95 -13.49 16.91
C GLU A 87 -6.33 -14.96 16.99
N GLY A 88 -5.49 -15.74 17.68
CA GLY A 88 -5.69 -17.16 17.96
C GLY A 88 -6.84 -17.43 18.94
N GLN A 89 -8.04 -16.96 18.63
CA GLN A 89 -9.29 -17.35 19.31
C GLN A 89 -10.28 -17.95 18.31
N ASN A 90 -9.81 -18.91 17.52
CA ASN A 90 -10.66 -20.02 17.07
C ASN A 90 -9.79 -21.13 16.49
N THR A 91 -9.55 -22.18 17.28
CA THR A 91 -9.02 -23.48 16.82
C THR A 91 -9.99 -24.22 15.87
N SER A 92 -10.99 -23.55 15.32
CA SER A 92 -11.96 -24.09 14.35
C SER A 92 -11.64 -23.72 12.88
N LEU A 93 -10.47 -23.13 12.58
CA LEU A 93 -10.07 -22.67 11.25
C LEU A 93 -9.60 -23.79 10.29
N LEU A 94 -10.30 -24.93 10.30
CA LEU A 94 -10.30 -25.94 9.23
C LEU A 94 -11.72 -26.45 8.98
N LYS A 95 -12.73 -25.56 8.95
CA LYS A 95 -14.01 -25.90 8.32
C LYS A 95 -13.99 -25.44 6.88
N THR A 96 -13.60 -26.37 6.00
CA THR A 96 -13.71 -26.19 4.55
C THR A 96 -15.19 -26.06 4.13
N PRO A 97 -15.51 -25.40 3.01
CA PRO A 97 -16.88 -25.23 2.53
C PRO A 97 -17.51 -26.51 1.95
N THR A 98 -16.88 -27.68 2.14
CA THR A 98 -17.28 -28.93 1.50
C THR A 98 -17.60 -29.97 2.56
N SER A 99 -18.74 -29.79 3.22
CA SER A 99 -19.43 -30.87 3.92
C SER A 99 -20.91 -30.71 3.64
N ILE A 100 -21.29 -31.19 2.46
CA ILE A 100 -22.63 -31.68 2.14
C ILE A 100 -22.58 -33.19 2.39
#